data_AF-A0A915PLF0-F1
#
_entry.id   AF-A0A915PLF0-F1
#
_cell.length_a   1.000
_cell.length_b   1.000
_cell.length_c   1.000
_cell.angle_alpha   90.00
_cell.angle_beta   90.00
_cell.angle_gamma   90.00
#
_symmetry.space_group_name_H-M   'P 1'
#
loop_
_entity.id
_entity.type
_entity.pdbx_description
1 polymer ?
#
loop_
_entity_poly.entity_id
_entity_poly.type
_entity_poly.pdbx_seq_one_letter_code
_entity_poly.pdbx_strand_id
1 'polypeptide(L)'
;MSTRLRNIYDDEKDLLRKSWSIIHPNIQKIGVSIFRMIFEQCPDAKLAIESVVNSIDDLNGVDPLIANLGHVHGKLVEQVDFKAEYWTTFRECTLCHFRRALEKSDIAVKTRRLFGMSDLPQSNIDYVMVLWGLLLDYMIEGMTVSFRADVQTRKTNRNEWLLEDGQNNEGRITALKIKRTDR
;
A
#
# COMPACT_ATOMS: atom_id res chain seq x y z
N MET A 1 -7.28 -7.78 9.47
CA MET A 1 -7.45 -8.83 8.43
C MET A 1 -6.10 -9.50 8.11
N SER A 2 -5.00 -8.78 8.37
CA SER A 2 -3.57 -9.15 8.41
C SER A 2 -3.21 -10.54 8.98
N THR A 3 -3.96 -11.07 9.96
CA THR A 3 -3.68 -12.40 10.53
C THR A 3 -3.90 -13.55 9.57
N ARG A 4 -4.75 -13.41 8.54
CA ARG A 4 -4.98 -14.53 7.61
C ARG A 4 -3.77 -14.77 6.70
N LEU A 5 -3.14 -13.71 6.18
CA LEU A 5 -1.92 -13.85 5.37
C LEU A 5 -0.76 -14.43 6.18
N ARG A 6 -0.65 -14.07 7.46
CA ARG A 6 0.38 -14.64 8.37
C ARG A 6 0.20 -16.15 8.65
N ASN A 7 -0.94 -16.73 8.26
CA ASN A 7 -1.32 -18.13 8.52
C ASN A 7 -1.77 -18.86 7.25
N ILE A 8 -1.22 -18.51 6.07
CA ILE A 8 -1.44 -19.28 4.84
C ILE A 8 -0.52 -20.50 4.78
N TYR A 9 -0.98 -21.56 4.13
CA TYR A 9 -0.27 -22.82 3.98
C TYR A 9 0.90 -22.70 2.98
N ASP A 10 1.86 -23.62 3.04
CA ASP A 10 3.06 -23.54 2.18
C ASP A 10 2.75 -23.70 0.69
N ASP A 11 1.72 -24.47 0.33
CA ASP A 11 1.21 -24.58 -1.03
C ASP A 11 0.57 -23.26 -1.52
N GLU A 12 -0.14 -22.53 -0.65
CA GLU A 12 -0.68 -21.19 -0.93
C GLU A 12 0.45 -20.18 -1.19
N LYS A 13 1.54 -20.22 -0.40
CA LYS A 13 2.73 -19.38 -0.62
C LYS A 13 3.39 -19.70 -1.96
N ASP A 14 3.51 -20.98 -2.27
CA ASP A 14 4.03 -21.46 -3.54
C ASP A 14 3.19 -20.99 -4.73
N LEU A 15 1.86 -21.01 -4.58
CA LEU A 15 0.94 -20.49 -5.59
C LEU A 15 1.14 -19.00 -5.81
N LEU A 16 1.32 -18.20 -4.74
CA LEU A 16 1.63 -16.77 -4.86
C LEU A 16 2.95 -16.54 -5.62
N ARG A 17 4.03 -17.24 -5.26
CA ARG A 17 5.33 -17.15 -5.95
C ARG A 17 5.25 -17.57 -7.42
N LYS A 18 4.59 -18.68 -7.70
CA LYS A 18 4.39 -19.17 -9.08
C LYS A 18 3.59 -18.17 -9.88
N SER A 19 2.47 -17.68 -9.36
CA SER A 19 1.66 -16.66 -10.05
C SER A 19 2.42 -15.35 -10.29
N TRP A 20 3.25 -14.91 -9.33
CA TRP A 20 4.12 -13.74 -9.49
C TRP A 20 5.10 -13.91 -10.66
N SER A 21 5.68 -15.10 -10.85
CA SER A 21 6.61 -15.36 -11.97
C SER A 21 5.97 -15.18 -13.36
N ILE A 22 4.64 -15.30 -13.48
CA ILE A 22 3.90 -15.01 -14.71
C ILE A 22 3.49 -13.54 -14.83
N ILE A 23 3.10 -12.93 -13.71
CA ILE A 23 2.67 -11.52 -13.66
C ILE A 23 3.87 -10.59 -13.90
N HIS A 24 5.00 -10.87 -13.24
CA HIS A 24 6.19 -10.03 -13.18
C HIS A 24 6.74 -9.62 -14.56
N PRO A 25 6.86 -10.51 -15.58
CA PRO A 25 7.31 -10.12 -16.92
C PRO A 25 6.42 -9.05 -17.58
N ASN A 26 5.13 -9.00 -17.23
CA ASN A 26 4.18 -8.02 -17.77
C ASN A 26 3.95 -6.83 -16.83
N ILE A 27 4.67 -6.75 -15.70
CA ILE A 27 4.39 -5.79 -14.64
C ILE A 27 4.53 -4.34 -15.08
N GLN A 28 5.41 -4.04 -16.05
CA GLN A 28 5.54 -2.70 -16.61
C GLN A 28 4.30 -2.32 -17.45
N LYS A 29 3.73 -3.26 -18.20
CA LYS A 29 2.54 -3.04 -19.05
C LYS A 29 1.25 -3.03 -18.24
N ILE A 30 1.11 -4.00 -17.32
CA ILE A 30 0.08 -4.00 -16.27
C ILE A 30 0.18 -2.70 -15.50
N GLY A 31 1.42 -2.33 -15.21
CA GLY A 31 1.79 -1.08 -14.62
C GLY A 31 1.19 0.06 -15.42
N VAL A 32 1.68 0.41 -16.60
CA VAL A 32 1.16 1.48 -17.47
C VAL A 32 -0.39 1.57 -17.51
N SER A 33 -1.10 0.42 -17.54
CA SER A 33 -2.57 0.38 -17.54
C SER A 33 -3.25 0.75 -16.21
N ILE A 34 -2.62 0.48 -15.07
CA ILE A 34 -2.99 0.97 -13.72
C ILE A 34 -2.37 2.37 -13.47
N PHE A 35 -1.22 2.63 -14.10
CA PHE A 35 -0.22 3.63 -13.70
C PHE A 35 -0.49 5.03 -14.22
N ARG A 36 -1.30 5.21 -15.28
CA ARG A 36 -1.76 6.56 -15.68
C ARG A 36 -2.62 7.24 -14.61
N MET A 37 -3.13 6.50 -13.61
CA MET A 37 -3.93 7.07 -12.51
C MET A 37 -3.23 7.11 -11.15
N ILE A 38 -2.29 6.21 -10.82
CA ILE A 38 -1.80 6.04 -9.42
C ILE A 38 -0.26 6.04 -9.30
N PHE A 39 0.50 5.73 -10.36
CA PHE A 39 1.91 5.35 -10.22
C PHE A 39 2.94 6.14 -11.03
N GLU A 40 2.54 7.08 -11.89
CA GLU A 40 3.44 8.20 -12.23
C GLU A 40 3.92 8.96 -10.97
N GLN A 41 3.25 8.75 -9.83
CA GLN A 41 3.57 9.32 -8.52
C GLN A 41 4.36 8.39 -7.56
N CYS A 42 4.50 7.07 -7.81
CA CYS A 42 5.12 6.14 -6.83
C CYS A 42 5.73 4.87 -7.46
N PRO A 43 6.95 4.92 -8.01
CA PRO A 43 7.65 3.76 -8.58
C PRO A 43 7.93 2.64 -7.54
N ASP A 44 7.94 2.97 -6.25
CA ASP A 44 8.34 2.07 -5.16
C ASP A 44 7.33 0.94 -4.88
N ALA A 45 6.08 1.10 -5.31
CA ALA A 45 5.06 0.08 -5.06
C ALA A 45 5.31 -1.24 -5.79
N LYS A 46 5.98 -1.21 -6.96
CA LYS A 46 6.43 -2.45 -7.62
C LYS A 46 7.39 -3.22 -6.70
N LEU A 47 8.41 -2.52 -6.19
CA LEU A 47 9.44 -3.11 -5.33
C LEU A 47 8.83 -3.61 -4.01
N ALA A 48 7.81 -2.91 -3.50
CA ALA A 48 7.07 -3.31 -2.32
C ALA A 48 6.35 -4.66 -2.51
N ILE A 49 5.59 -4.81 -3.60
CA ILE A 49 4.88 -6.07 -3.90
C ILE A 49 5.88 -7.22 -4.03
N GLU A 50 6.96 -7.01 -4.79
CA GLU A 50 8.00 -8.01 -5.00
C GLU A 50 8.67 -8.44 -3.68
N SER A 51 9.00 -7.47 -2.83
CA SER A 51 9.60 -7.73 -1.51
C SER A 51 8.68 -8.54 -0.61
N VAL A 52 7.38 -8.22 -0.59
CA VAL A 52 6.39 -8.95 0.22
C VAL A 52 6.21 -10.38 -0.27
N VAL A 53 6.17 -10.60 -1.59
CA VAL A 53 6.07 -11.96 -2.17
C VAL A 53 7.32 -12.79 -1.84
N ASN A 54 8.51 -12.20 -1.91
CA ASN A 54 9.75 -12.91 -1.63
C ASN A 54 9.90 -13.25 -0.15
N SER A 55 9.46 -12.38 0.74
CA SER A 55 9.53 -12.55 2.20
C SER A 55 8.27 -13.16 2.81
N ILE A 56 7.42 -13.85 2.03
CA ILE A 56 6.15 -14.38 2.53
C ILE A 56 6.29 -15.43 3.64
N ASP A 57 7.48 -16.00 3.83
CA ASP A 57 7.80 -16.88 4.96
C ASP A 57 8.14 -16.14 6.25
N ASP A 58 8.57 -14.88 6.16
CA ASP A 58 8.83 -14.01 7.32
C ASP A 58 8.42 -12.57 7.01
N LEU A 59 7.15 -12.28 7.28
CA LEU A 59 6.57 -10.97 7.05
C LEU A 59 7.11 -9.89 8.02
N ASN A 60 7.74 -10.27 9.14
CA ASN A 60 8.30 -9.29 10.07
C ASN A 60 9.46 -8.51 9.43
N GLY A 61 10.21 -9.13 8.52
CA GLY A 61 11.29 -8.49 7.78
C GLY A 61 10.82 -7.40 6.80
N VAL A 62 9.55 -7.44 6.37
CA VAL A 62 8.98 -6.47 5.42
C VAL A 62 8.04 -5.45 6.06
N ASP A 63 7.61 -5.66 7.31
CA ASP A 63 6.80 -4.69 8.06
C ASP A 63 7.43 -3.26 8.07
N PRO A 64 8.76 -3.06 8.26
CA PRO A 64 9.38 -1.74 8.18
C PRO A 64 9.28 -1.07 6.81
N LEU A 65 9.37 -1.85 5.72
CA LEU A 65 9.23 -1.35 4.35
C LEU A 65 7.79 -0.84 4.14
N ILE A 66 6.80 -1.61 4.57
CA ILE A 66 5.39 -1.26 4.47
C ILE A 66 5.08 0.00 5.31
N ALA A 67 5.64 0.10 6.51
CA ALA A 67 5.51 1.28 7.35
C ALA A 67 6.11 2.54 6.69
N ASN A 68 7.29 2.42 6.09
CA ASN A 68 7.91 3.54 5.39
C ASN A 68 7.07 4.03 4.21
N LEU A 69 6.46 3.13 3.44
CA LEU A 69 5.54 3.50 2.35
C LEU A 69 4.35 4.32 2.88
N GLY A 70 3.75 3.91 4.00
CA GLY A 70 2.67 4.69 4.61
C GLY A 70 3.12 6.09 5.03
N HIS A 71 4.32 6.24 5.60
CA HIS A 71 4.89 7.56 5.92
C HIS A 71 5.16 8.43 4.68
N VAL A 72 5.67 7.84 3.60
CA VAL A 72 5.88 8.55 2.33
C VAL A 72 4.55 9.07 1.79
N HIS A 73 3.51 8.26 1.79
CA HIS A 73 2.19 8.70 1.33
C HIS A 73 1.51 9.68 2.31
N GLY A 74 1.84 9.64 3.60
CA GLY A 74 1.41 10.65 4.59
C GLY A 74 1.91 12.05 4.22
N LYS A 75 3.16 12.16 3.76
CA LYS A 75 3.73 13.43 3.23
C LYS A 75 3.01 13.93 1.98
N LEU A 76 2.53 13.02 1.11
CA LEU A 76 1.84 13.39 -0.12
C LEU A 76 0.48 14.05 0.13
N VAL A 77 -0.10 13.92 1.32
CA VAL A 77 -1.32 14.64 1.71
C VAL A 77 -1.10 16.15 1.62
N GLU A 78 0.05 16.66 2.05
CA GLU A 78 0.36 18.10 2.01
C GLU A 78 0.81 18.58 0.62
N GLN A 79 1.46 17.72 -0.15
CA GLN A 79 2.05 18.09 -1.44
C GLN A 79 1.05 18.06 -2.59
N VAL A 80 0.17 17.06 -2.60
CA VAL A 80 -0.72 16.77 -3.74
C VAL A 80 -2.15 16.39 -3.33
N ASP A 81 -2.54 16.64 -2.07
CA ASP A 81 -3.84 16.23 -1.52
C ASP A 81 -4.12 14.73 -1.68
N PHE A 82 -3.11 13.90 -1.42
CA PHE A 82 -3.25 12.45 -1.51
C PHE A 82 -4.36 11.93 -0.59
N LYS A 83 -5.18 10.99 -1.12
CA LYS A 83 -6.37 10.45 -0.44
C LYS A 83 -6.21 8.96 -0.17
N ALA A 84 -6.53 8.52 1.04
CA ALA A 84 -6.41 7.11 1.43
C ALA A 84 -7.38 6.21 0.65
N GLU A 85 -8.43 6.78 0.08
CA GLU A 85 -9.41 6.12 -0.80
C GLU A 85 -8.75 5.55 -2.07
N TYR A 86 -7.61 6.12 -2.49
CA TYR A 86 -6.83 5.60 -3.62
C TYR A 86 -6.28 4.19 -3.38
N TRP A 87 -6.16 3.75 -2.12
CA TRP A 87 -5.74 2.39 -1.79
C TRP A 87 -6.76 1.33 -2.24
N THR A 88 -8.06 1.62 -2.12
CA THR A 88 -9.11 0.73 -2.59
C THR A 88 -9.10 0.62 -4.11
N THR A 89 -8.97 1.75 -4.81
CA THR A 89 -8.84 1.77 -6.28
C THR A 89 -7.59 1.01 -6.72
N PHE A 90 -6.45 1.23 -6.06
CA PHE A 90 -5.22 0.50 -6.31
C PHE A 90 -5.41 -1.01 -6.18
N ARG A 91 -6.04 -1.47 -5.08
CA ARG A 91 -6.32 -2.89 -4.84
C ARG A 91 -7.14 -3.51 -5.96
N GLU A 92 -8.27 -2.90 -6.30
CA GLU A 92 -9.20 -3.40 -7.32
C GLU A 92 -8.57 -3.45 -8.70
N CYS A 93 -7.88 -2.38 -9.09
CA CYS A 93 -7.16 -2.31 -10.36
C CYS A 93 -6.06 -3.39 -10.43
N THR A 94 -5.28 -3.56 -9.35
CA THR A 94 -4.22 -4.58 -9.29
C THR A 94 -4.78 -5.98 -9.46
N LEU A 95 -5.83 -6.33 -8.72
CA LEU A 95 -6.49 -7.63 -8.84
C LEU A 95 -7.05 -7.86 -10.25
N CYS A 96 -7.71 -6.87 -10.83
CA CYS A 96 -8.26 -6.97 -12.19
C CYS A 96 -7.16 -7.27 -13.22
N HIS A 97 -6.04 -6.55 -13.17
CA HIS A 97 -4.95 -6.76 -14.11
C HIS A 97 -4.16 -8.04 -13.86
N PHE A 98 -3.97 -8.44 -12.60
CA PHE A 98 -3.34 -9.71 -12.26
C PHE A 98 -4.18 -10.87 -12.80
N ARG A 99 -5.51 -10.87 -12.56
CA ARG A 99 -6.42 -11.86 -13.14
C ARG A 99 -6.26 -11.93 -14.66
N ARG A 100 -6.31 -10.79 -15.36
CA ARG A 100 -6.17 -10.74 -16.83
C ARG A 100 -4.81 -11.25 -17.31
N ALA A 101 -3.75 -11.03 -16.55
CA ALA A 101 -2.41 -11.55 -16.87
C ALA A 101 -2.34 -13.07 -16.70
N LEU A 102 -2.94 -13.58 -15.62
CA LEU A 102 -3.02 -15.02 -15.33
C LEU A 102 -3.92 -15.75 -16.36
N GLU A 103 -5.07 -15.18 -16.72
CA GLU A 103 -5.98 -15.73 -17.74
C GLU A 103 -5.35 -15.80 -19.13
N LYS A 104 -4.52 -14.82 -19.49
CA LYS A 104 -3.79 -14.79 -20.77
C LYS A 104 -2.59 -15.73 -20.82
N SER A 105 -2.16 -16.22 -19.67
CA SER A 105 -1.02 -17.10 -19.56
C SER A 105 -1.45 -18.56 -19.54
N ASP A 106 -0.62 -19.43 -20.09
CA ASP A 106 -0.79 -20.89 -20.05
C ASP A 106 -0.64 -21.48 -18.62
N ILE A 107 -0.89 -20.72 -17.55
CA ILE A 107 -0.92 -21.22 -16.17
C ILE A 107 -1.93 -22.37 -16.05
N ALA A 108 -3.06 -22.32 -16.75
CA ALA A 108 -3.97 -23.46 -16.82
C ALA A 108 -3.28 -24.74 -17.34
N VAL A 109 -2.21 -24.63 -18.13
CA VAL A 109 -1.40 -25.74 -18.69
C VAL A 109 -0.18 -26.07 -17.81
N LYS A 110 0.51 -25.07 -17.24
CA LYS A 110 1.69 -25.27 -16.37
C LYS A 110 1.33 -25.78 -14.97
N THR A 111 0.24 -25.29 -14.38
CA THR A 111 -0.31 -25.81 -13.10
C THR A 111 -0.83 -27.24 -13.27
N ARG A 112 -1.32 -27.58 -14.48
CA ARG A 112 -1.71 -28.94 -14.92
C ARG A 112 -0.57 -29.96 -14.79
N ARG A 113 0.68 -29.58 -15.11
CA ARG A 113 1.86 -30.45 -15.03
C ARG A 113 2.46 -30.54 -13.63
N LEU A 114 2.39 -29.46 -12.84
CA LEU A 114 3.01 -29.43 -11.51
C LEU A 114 2.23 -30.22 -10.46
N PHE A 115 0.90 -30.35 -10.63
CA PHE A 115 0.01 -31.02 -9.67
C PHE A 115 -0.58 -32.35 -10.17
N GLY A 116 -0.20 -32.83 -11.37
CA GLY A 116 -0.67 -34.13 -11.89
C GLY A 116 -2.19 -34.27 -12.04
N MET A 117 -2.93 -33.15 -12.08
CA MET A 117 -4.39 -33.13 -12.15
C MET A 117 -4.85 -32.89 -13.59
N SER A 118 -5.46 -33.91 -14.18
CA SER A 118 -6.25 -33.78 -15.40
C SER A 118 -7.53 -33.02 -15.05
N ASP A 119 -7.65 -31.83 -15.61
CA ASP A 119 -8.74 -30.86 -15.47
C ASP A 119 -8.85 -30.18 -14.10
N LEU A 120 -8.53 -28.88 -14.02
CA LEU A 120 -9.08 -28.02 -12.96
C LEU A 120 -9.76 -26.77 -13.53
N PRO A 121 -10.93 -26.36 -12.97
CA PRO A 121 -11.80 -25.32 -13.52
C PRO A 121 -11.33 -23.89 -13.19
N GLN A 122 -12.09 -22.89 -13.65
CA GLN A 122 -12.04 -21.45 -13.28
C GLN A 122 -11.66 -21.17 -11.81
N SER A 123 -11.98 -22.10 -10.90
CA SER A 123 -11.72 -22.07 -9.45
C SER A 123 -10.25 -21.84 -9.05
N ASN A 124 -9.27 -22.21 -9.89
CA ASN A 124 -7.86 -21.99 -9.55
C ASN A 124 -7.43 -20.53 -9.65
N ILE A 125 -7.90 -19.82 -10.69
CA ILE A 125 -7.61 -18.40 -10.83
C ILE A 125 -8.32 -17.65 -9.71
N ASP A 126 -9.57 -17.99 -9.42
CA ASP A 126 -10.31 -17.34 -8.34
C ASP A 126 -9.64 -17.52 -6.97
N TYR A 127 -9.14 -18.72 -6.67
CA TYR A 127 -8.39 -18.95 -5.44
C TYR A 127 -7.07 -18.17 -5.39
N VAL A 128 -6.29 -18.17 -6.47
CA VAL A 128 -5.07 -17.34 -6.57
C VAL A 128 -5.39 -15.86 -6.40
N MET A 129 -6.53 -15.39 -6.93
CA MET A 129 -6.97 -14.01 -6.75
C MET A 129 -7.40 -13.70 -5.31
N VAL A 130 -7.95 -14.67 -4.58
CA VAL A 130 -8.21 -14.54 -3.13
C VAL A 130 -6.88 -14.35 -2.37
N LEU A 131 -5.85 -15.15 -2.69
CA LEU A 131 -4.53 -15.02 -2.08
C LEU A 131 -3.88 -13.66 -2.37
N TRP A 132 -3.97 -13.18 -3.61
CA TRP A 132 -3.52 -11.82 -3.95
C TRP A 132 -4.31 -10.74 -3.22
N GLY A 133 -5.61 -10.94 -3.02
CA GLY A 133 -6.46 -10.06 -2.22
C GLY A 133 -5.94 -9.94 -0.79
N LEU A 134 -5.65 -11.08 -0.15
CA LEU A 134 -5.08 -11.13 1.20
C LEU A 134 -3.73 -10.42 1.29
N LEU A 135 -2.86 -10.59 0.29
CA LEU A 135 -1.55 -9.95 0.24
C LEU A 135 -1.68 -8.43 0.13
N LEU A 136 -2.53 -7.94 -0.78
CA LEU A 136 -2.77 -6.51 -0.94
C LEU A 136 -3.42 -5.89 0.29
N ASP A 137 -4.37 -6.60 0.92
CA ASP A 137 -5.03 -6.16 2.15
C ASP A 137 -4.02 -6.01 3.30
N TYR A 138 -3.10 -6.96 3.43
CA TYR A 138 -2.01 -6.90 4.41
C TYR A 138 -1.11 -5.66 4.19
N MET A 139 -0.69 -5.41 2.94
CA MET A 139 0.11 -4.22 2.63
C MET A 139 -0.64 -2.93 2.92
N ILE A 140 -1.90 -2.82 2.50
CA ILE A 140 -2.74 -1.63 2.71
C ILE A 140 -3.00 -1.39 4.20
N GLU A 141 -3.26 -2.44 4.98
CA GLU A 141 -3.45 -2.35 6.43
C GLU A 141 -2.19 -1.77 7.10
N GLY A 142 -1.00 -2.31 6.78
CA GLY A 142 0.26 -1.80 7.32
C GLY A 142 0.60 -0.36 6.90
N MET A 143 0.38 -0.03 5.62
CA MET A 143 0.56 1.35 5.13
C MET A 143 -0.42 2.31 5.79
N THR A 144 -1.67 1.90 6.02
CA THR A 144 -2.70 2.76 6.62
C THR A 144 -2.35 3.16 8.05
N VAL A 145 -1.76 2.26 8.83
CA VAL A 145 -1.33 2.54 10.22
C VAL A 145 -0.29 3.65 10.25
N SER A 146 0.79 3.50 9.50
CA SER A 146 1.89 4.46 9.43
C SER A 146 1.51 5.77 8.74
N PHE A 147 0.66 5.71 7.71
CA PHE A 147 0.06 6.87 7.06
C PHE A 147 -0.74 7.72 8.05
N ARG A 148 -1.67 7.11 8.80
CA ARG A 148 -2.51 7.84 9.77
C ARG A 148 -1.67 8.47 10.88
N ALA A 149 -0.66 7.74 11.36
CA ALA A 149 0.28 8.26 12.36
C ALA A 149 1.00 9.51 11.86
N ASP A 150 1.58 9.47 10.65
CA ASP A 150 2.30 10.61 10.07
C ASP A 150 1.39 11.83 9.82
N VAL A 151 0.19 11.61 9.26
CA VAL A 151 -0.81 12.66 9.05
C VAL A 151 -1.22 13.31 10.38
N GLN A 152 -1.41 12.50 11.42
CA GLN A 152 -1.80 13.02 12.74
C GLN A 152 -0.67 13.82 13.39
N THR A 153 0.58 13.32 13.34
CA THR A 153 1.75 14.05 13.86
C THR A 153 1.90 15.41 13.18
N ARG A 154 1.74 15.49 11.85
CA ARG A 154 1.82 16.76 11.11
C ARG A 154 0.72 17.74 11.51
N LYS A 155 -0.52 17.25 11.67
CA LYS A 155 -1.64 18.07 12.14
C LYS A 155 -1.40 18.62 13.54
N THR A 156 -0.92 17.80 14.47
CA THR A 156 -0.60 18.24 15.84
C THR A 156 0.49 19.30 15.83
N ASN A 157 1.61 19.07 15.13
CA ASN A 157 2.70 20.02 15.04
C ASN A 157 2.24 21.37 14.45
N ARG A 158 1.38 21.34 13.43
CA ARG A 158 0.81 22.56 12.84
C ARG A 158 -0.09 23.32 13.83
N ASN A 159 -0.89 22.60 14.61
CA ASN A 159 -1.76 23.22 15.60
C ASN A 159 -0.98 23.81 16.77
N GLU A 160 0.07 23.13 17.24
CA GLU A 160 0.99 23.66 18.26
C GLU A 160 1.65 24.96 17.81
N TRP A 161 2.16 25.01 16.57
CA TRP A 161 2.71 26.24 15.99
C TRP A 161 1.70 27.40 15.96
N LEU A 162 0.44 27.13 15.60
CA LEU A 162 -0.61 28.16 15.56
C LEU A 162 -0.98 28.67 16.96
N LEU A 163 -0.94 27.80 17.98
CA LEU A 163 -1.17 28.18 19.36
C LEU A 163 -0.01 29.01 19.92
N GLU A 164 1.23 28.61 19.63
CA GLU A 164 2.44 29.36 20.01
C GLU A 164 2.49 30.75 19.34
N ASP A 165 2.18 30.84 18.05
CA ASP A 165 2.13 32.13 17.34
C ASP A 165 1.02 33.04 17.88
N GLY A 166 -0.16 32.47 18.17
CA GLY A 166 -1.27 33.19 18.79
C GLY A 166 -0.92 33.76 20.17
N GLN A 167 -0.32 32.95 21.04
CA GLN A 167 0.11 33.37 22.37
C GLN A 167 1.23 34.42 22.33
N ASN A 168 2.20 34.25 21.42
CA ASN A 168 3.27 35.22 21.21
C ASN A 168 2.74 36.56 20.71
N ASN A 169 1.74 36.55 19.82
CA ASN A 169 1.15 37.77 19.28
C ASN A 169 0.27 38.48 20.32
N GLU A 170 -0.50 37.74 21.13
CA GLU A 170 -1.32 38.27 22.21
C GLU A 170 -0.47 38.89 23.34
N GLY A 171 0.66 38.26 23.67
CA GLY A 171 1.68 38.80 24.59
C GLY A 171 2.31 40.11 24.09
N ARG A 172 2.54 40.25 22.77
CA ARG A 172 3.04 41.50 22.16
C ARG A 172 2.00 42.62 22.19
N ILE A 173 0.73 42.31 21.94
CA ILE A 173 -0.38 43.27 21.98
C ILE A 173 -0.61 43.80 23.40
N THR A 174 -0.57 42.92 24.40
CA THR A 174 -0.71 43.32 25.82
C THR A 174 0.47 44.18 26.27
N ALA A 175 1.71 43.83 25.92
CA ALA A 175 2.89 44.64 26.23
C ALA A 175 2.85 46.05 25.58
N LEU A 176 2.31 46.16 24.37
CA LEU A 176 2.12 47.45 23.68
C LEU A 176 1.00 48.31 24.30
N LYS A 177 -0.05 47.68 24.85
CA LYS A 177 -1.12 48.38 25.58
C LYS A 177 -0.61 48.94 26.91
N ILE A 178 0.16 48.16 27.68
CA ILE A 178 0.74 48.58 28.96
C ILE A 178 1.66 49.80 28.77
N LYS A 179 2.51 49.79 27.74
CA LYS A 179 3.38 50.95 27.41
C LYS A 179 2.64 52.22 26.96
N ARG A 180 1.36 52.12 26.57
CA ARG A 180 0.54 53.26 26.15
C ARG A 180 -0.28 53.86 27.30
N THR A 181 -0.50 53.12 28.38
CA THR A 181 -1.26 53.59 29.55
C THR A 181 -0.40 54.31 30.59
N ASP A 182 0.93 54.22 30.50
CA ASP A 182 1.89 54.91 31.38
C ASP A 182 2.34 56.30 30.85
N ARG A 183 1.52 56.98 30.03
CA ARG A 183 1.77 58.35 29.56
C ARG A 183 0.63 59.30 29.91
#